data_AF-A0A8J6XYX0-F1
#
_entry.id   AF-A0A8J6XYX0-F1
#
_cell.length_a   1.000
_cell.length_b   1.000
_cell.length_c   1.000
_cell.angle_alpha   90.00
_cell.angle_beta   90.00
_cell.angle_gamma   90.00
#
_symmetry.space_group_name_H-M   'P 1'
#
loop_
_entity.id
_entity.type
_entity.pdbx_description
1 polymer ?
#
loop_
_entity_poly.entity_id
_entity_poly.type
_entity_poly.pdbx_seq_one_letter_code
_entity_poly.pdbx_strand_id
1 'polypeptide(L)' 'MNDTLPEIEIMYREMLMARSGEERFRMGLEMFEMARAMMLAGLKNDRGKDSRERAFLRLYGDDFSKEELSRIIPRINAD' A
#
# COMPACT_ATOMS: atom_id res chain seq x y z
N MET A 1 5.05 17.65 -6.97
CA MET A 1 3.62 17.41 -6.60
C MET A 1 2.86 18.67 -7.00
N ASN A 2 1.92 18.64 -7.95
CA ASN A 2 1.43 19.90 -8.56
C ASN A 2 0.56 20.76 -7.63
N ASP A 3 0.08 20.19 -6.53
CA ASP A 3 -0.70 20.87 -5.47
C ASP A 3 0.20 21.36 -4.32
N THR A 4 1.49 21.56 -4.58
CA THR A 4 2.46 22.02 -3.58
C THR A 4 3.39 23.02 -4.21
N LEU A 5 3.57 24.15 -3.54
CA LEU A 5 4.47 25.19 -4.01
C LEU A 5 5.91 24.65 -4.10
N PRO A 6 6.69 25.01 -5.13
CA PRO A 6 8.05 24.49 -5.31
C PRO A 6 8.95 24.69 -4.10
N GLU A 7 8.81 25.82 -3.39
CA GLU A 7 9.63 26.11 -2.21
C GLU A 7 9.34 25.13 -1.06
N ILE A 8 8.09 24.68 -0.92
CA ILE A 8 7.68 23.69 0.09
C ILE A 8 8.23 22.31 -0.26
N GLU A 9 8.24 21.94 -1.55
CA GLU A 9 8.82 20.66 -2.00
C GLU A 9 10.33 20.62 -1.72
N ILE A 10 11.05 21.72 -1.96
CA ILE A 10 12.47 21.86 -1.65
C ILE A 10 12.72 21.75 -0.15
N MET A 11 12.00 22.55 0.66
CA MET A 11 12.13 22.53 2.13
C MET A 11 11.86 21.13 2.69
N TYR A 12 10.81 20.46 2.23
CA TYR A 12 10.49 19.09 2.65
C TYR A 12 11.59 18.10 2.31
N ARG A 13 12.15 18.20 1.10
CA ARG A 13 13.26 17.36 0.67
C ARG A 13 14.52 17.59 1.51
N GLU A 14 14.85 18.83 1.84
CA GLU A 14 15.99 19.15 2.72
C GLU A 14 15.82 18.52 4.11
N MET A 15 14.62 18.63 4.71
CA MET A 15 14.31 18.00 5.99
C MET A 15 14.43 16.47 5.95
N LEU A 16 14.01 15.82 4.85
CA LEU A 16 14.19 14.38 4.66
C LEU A 16 15.67 14.00 4.51
N MET A 17 16.45 14.79 3.77
CA MET A 17 17.86 14.52 3.52
C MET A 17 18.76 14.78 4.73
N ALA A 18 18.32 15.64 5.66
CA ALA A 18 18.99 15.85 6.95
C ALA A 18 18.92 14.63 7.89
N ARG A 19 17.97 13.71 7.67
CA ARG A 19 17.86 12.44 8.42
C ARG A 19 18.87 11.42 7.92
N SER A 20 19.19 10.44 8.76
CA SER A 20 19.94 9.26 8.35
C SER A 20 19.16 8.38 7.36
N GLY A 21 19.87 7.51 6.63
CA GLY A 21 19.23 6.52 5.77
C GLY A 21 18.30 5.57 6.52
N GLU A 22 18.70 5.16 7.72
CA GLU A 22 17.91 4.27 8.60
C GLU A 22 16.62 4.93 9.05
N GLU A 23 16.65 6.21 9.46
CA GLU A 23 15.45 6.94 9.85
C GLU A 23 14.47 7.08 8.68
N ARG A 24 14.97 7.42 7.49
CA ARG A 24 14.10 7.48 6.30
C ARG A 24 13.49 6.12 5.98
N PHE A 25 14.25 5.03 6.13
CA PHE A 25 13.74 3.69 5.91
C PHE A 25 12.64 3.33 6.91
N ARG A 26 12.87 3.59 8.20
CA ARG A 26 11.87 3.38 9.27
C ARG A 26 10.60 4.17 9.01
N MET A 27 10.70 5.45 8.64
CA MET A 27 9.53 6.26 8.27
C MET A 27 8.70 5.59 7.16
N GLY A 28 9.36 5.05 6.13
CA GLY A 28 8.69 4.31 5.06
C GLY A 28 7.97 3.05 5.56
N LEU A 29 8.60 2.29 6.47
CA LEU A 29 7.98 1.11 7.09
C LEU A 29 6.75 1.49 7.93
N GLU A 30 6.85 2.51 8.77
CA GLU A 30 5.74 2.97 9.62
C GLU A 30 4.54 3.45 8.78
N MET A 31 4.81 4.20 7.70
CA MET A 31 3.77 4.62 6.75
C MET A 31 3.09 3.42 6.07
N PHE A 32 3.87 2.43 5.65
CA PHE A 32 3.36 1.22 5.04
C PHE A 32 2.51 0.39 6.02
N GLU A 33 2.99 0.19 7.24
CA GLU A 33 2.25 -0.53 8.28
C GLU A 33 0.91 0.13 8.57
N MET A 34 0.89 1.46 8.71
CA MET A 34 -0.34 2.22 8.93
C MET A 34 -1.31 2.09 7.75
N ALA A 35 -0.84 2.24 6.51
CA ALA A 35 -1.66 2.09 5.32
C ALA A 35 -2.26 0.67 5.21
N ARG A 36 -1.44 -0.36 5.47
CA ARG A 36 -1.88 -1.76 5.51
C ARG A 36 -2.93 -1.99 6.60
N ALA A 37 -2.74 -1.46 7.79
CA ALA A 37 -3.68 -1.60 8.90
C ALA A 37 -5.03 -0.97 8.56
N MET A 38 -5.04 0.24 8.00
CA MET A 38 -6.27 0.93 7.56
C MET A 38 -7.00 0.14 6.47
N MET A 39 -6.28 -0.35 5.46
CA MET A 39 -6.86 -1.17 4.38
C MET A 39 -7.53 -2.42 4.96
N LEU A 40 -6.82 -3.18 5.80
CA LEU A 40 -7.35 -4.40 6.40
C LEU A 40 -8.53 -4.11 7.32
N ALA A 41 -8.53 -2.99 8.05
CA ALA A 41 -9.68 -2.58 8.87
C ALA A 41 -10.93 -2.32 8.03
N GLY A 42 -10.79 -1.67 6.86
CA GLY A 42 -11.89 -1.48 5.91
C GLY A 42 -12.47 -2.78 5.35
N LEU A 43 -11.64 -3.83 5.22
CA LEU A 43 -12.06 -5.15 4.73
C LEU A 43 -12.74 -6.02 5.80
N LYS A 44 -12.58 -5.73 7.10
CA LYS A 44 -13.09 -6.55 8.21
C LYS A 44 -14.63 -6.53 8.37
N ASN A 45 -15.34 -5.59 7.76
CA ASN A 45 -16.81 -5.56 7.80
C ASN A 45 -17.45 -6.68 6.96
N ASP A 46 -16.67 -7.34 6.11
CA ASP A 46 -17.11 -8.53 5.38
C ASP A 46 -16.77 -9.80 6.15
N ARG A 47 -17.81 -10.45 6.66
CA ARG A 47 -17.75 -11.66 7.49
C ARG A 47 -17.20 -12.87 6.73
N GLY A 48 -15.89 -13.02 6.65
CA GLY A 48 -15.29 -14.30 6.24
C GLY A 48 -13.89 -14.20 5.66
N LYS A 49 -13.03 -15.12 6.11
CA LYS A 49 -11.67 -15.40 5.62
C LYS A 49 -11.59 -15.31 4.10
N ASP A 50 -10.98 -14.24 3.59
CA ASP A 50 -9.65 -14.32 2.98
C ASP A 50 -9.07 -12.90 2.80
N SER A 51 -8.19 -12.46 3.70
CA SER A 51 -7.69 -11.07 3.70
C SER A 51 -6.73 -10.80 2.55
N ARG A 52 -6.08 -11.83 1.98
CA ARG A 52 -5.07 -11.68 0.94
C ARG A 52 -5.70 -11.51 -0.45
N GLU A 53 -6.64 -12.37 -0.83
CA GLU A 53 -7.38 -12.22 -2.09
C GLU A 53 -8.07 -10.85 -2.16
N ARG A 54 -8.76 -10.45 -1.09
CA ARG A 54 -9.46 -9.16 -1.05
C ARG A 54 -8.51 -7.96 -1.12
N ALA A 55 -7.36 -8.05 -0.44
CA ALA A 55 -6.33 -7.02 -0.54
C ALA A 55 -5.78 -6.95 -1.98
N PHE A 56 -5.52 -8.10 -2.60
CA PHE A 56 -5.07 -8.18 -3.99
C PHE A 56 -6.09 -7.57 -4.95
N LEU A 57 -7.35 -7.98 -4.88
CA LEU A 57 -8.42 -7.44 -5.73
C LEU A 57 -8.62 -5.93 -5.52
N ARG A 58 -8.48 -5.43 -4.28
CA ARG A 58 -8.60 -4.00 -4.02
C ARG A 58 -7.44 -3.17 -4.58
N LEU A 59 -6.23 -3.72 -4.60
CA LEU A 59 -5.03 -3.00 -5.04
C LEU A 59 -4.77 -3.16 -6.54
N TYR A 60 -5.10 -4.31 -7.11
CA TYR A 60 -4.67 -4.72 -8.45
C TYR A 60 -5.78 -5.38 -9.28
N GLY A 61 -7.00 -5.52 -8.74
CA GLY A 61 -8.07 -6.27 -9.42
C GLY A 61 -8.41 -5.71 -10.81
N ASP A 62 -8.32 -4.39 -10.97
CA ASP A 62 -8.59 -3.70 -12.24
C ASP A 62 -7.43 -3.77 -13.24
N ASP A 63 -6.25 -4.25 -12.82
CA ASP A 63 -5.07 -4.40 -13.68
C ASP A 63 -5.08 -5.71 -14.48
N PHE A 64 -6.02 -6.62 -14.20
CA PHE A 64 -6.06 -7.97 -14.79
C PHE A 64 -7.40 -8.30 -15.43
N SER A 65 -7.36 -9.09 -16.49
CA SER A 65 -8.55 -9.70 -17.09
C SER A 65 -9.18 -10.75 -16.17
N LYS A 66 -10.45 -11.09 -16.42
CA LYS A 66 -11.15 -12.15 -15.67
C LYS A 66 -10.44 -13.50 -15.81
N GLU A 67 -9.88 -13.75 -16.98
CA GLU A 67 -9.11 -14.95 -17.31
C GLU A 67 -7.82 -15.02 -16.47
N GLU A 68 -7.13 -13.89 -16.28
CA GLU A 68 -5.93 -13.81 -15.44
C GLU A 68 -6.27 -13.95 -13.95
N LEU A 69 -7.29 -13.25 -13.47
CA LEU A 69 -7.74 -13.33 -12.08
C LEU A 69 -8.11 -14.77 -11.69
N SER A 70 -8.76 -15.53 -12.60
CA SER A 70 -9.10 -16.95 -12.37
C SER A 70 -7.88 -17.85 -12.14
N ARG A 71 -6.69 -17.45 -12.60
CA ARG A 71 -5.42 -18.19 -12.43
C ARG A 71 -4.62 -17.72 -11.22
N ILE A 72 -4.79 -16.46 -10.83
CA ILE A 72 -4.03 -15.81 -9.75
C ILE A 72 -4.68 -16.08 -8.39
N ILE A 73 -5.99 -15.85 -8.27
CA ILE A 73 -6.72 -15.96 -6.99
C ILE A 73 -6.51 -17.31 -6.30
N PRO A 74 -6.62 -18.47 -6.99
CA PRO A 74 -6.41 -19.77 -6.34
C PRO A 74 -5.01 -19.95 -5.73
N ARG A 75 -3.99 -19.29 -6.28
CA ARG A 75 -2.61 -19.36 -5.77
C ARG A 75 -2.43 -18.51 -4.51
N ILE A 76 -3.08 -17.36 -4.45
CA ILE A 76 -3.03 -16.46 -3.28
C ILE A 76 -3.61 -17.12 -2.01
N ASN A 77 -4.60 -17.99 -2.19
CA ASN A 77 -5.27 -18.69 -1.08
C ASN A 77 -4.63 -20.04 -0.73
N ALA A 78 -3.66 -20.51 -1.53
CA ALA A 78 -2.97 -21.80 -1.32
C ALA A 78 -1.70 -21.68 -0.46
N ASP A 79 -1.09 -20.50 -0.41
CA ASP A 79 0.00 -20.13 0.53
C ASP A 79 -0.56 -19.69 1.89
#